data_AF-A0A8K1FTZ2-F1
#
_entry.id   AF-A0A8K1FTZ2-F1
#
_cell.length_a   1.000
_cell.length_b   1.000
_cell.length_c   1.000
_cell.angle_alpha   90.00
_cell.angle_beta   90.00
_cell.angle_gamma   90.00
#
_symmetry.space_group_name_H-M   'P 1'
#
loop_
_entity.id
_entity.type
_entity.pdbx_description
1 polymer ?
#
loop_
_entity_poly.entity_id
_entity_poly.type
_entity_poly.pdbx_seq_one_letter_code
_entity_poly.pdbx_strand_id
1 'polypeptide(L)'
;MLRRDTNSCCTAASDLHPATSVSLGLDLAAAIDVTILTTAPLAIPTGVHGPLIIQGQRLGGLIIGRSSASLMGLFVLPGILDVDYNREIKIILQVSQPPMKIEAGQRLAQLVPLPQLAKPLAPEHPDSRTGGFGSTGGVVMLTLDLSTRPQRDITLTCFGHSITIKGLLDTGADTSIIDPE
;
A
#
# COMPACT_ATOMS: atom_id res chain seq x y z
N MET A 1 -25.58 -15.71 -15.83
CA MET A 1 -26.19 -14.36 -15.85
C MET A 1 -25.04 -13.35 -15.82
N LEU A 2 -24.44 -13.07 -16.98
CA LEU A 2 -23.27 -12.20 -17.09
C LEU A 2 -23.70 -10.74 -16.86
N ARG A 3 -23.09 -10.08 -15.87
CA ARG A 3 -23.23 -8.64 -15.67
C ARG A 3 -22.46 -7.93 -16.77
N ARG A 4 -23.19 -7.18 -17.59
CA ARG A 4 -22.68 -6.25 -18.57
C ARG A 4 -22.23 -4.98 -17.83
N ASP A 5 -21.22 -4.32 -18.39
CA ASP A 5 -20.78 -2.95 -18.13
C ASP A 5 -19.56 -2.79 -17.19
N THR A 6 -18.39 -3.24 -17.68
CA THR A 6 -17.11 -2.58 -17.44
C THR A 6 -16.79 -1.68 -18.63
N ASN A 7 -17.49 -0.55 -18.74
CA ASN A 7 -17.02 0.57 -19.54
C ASN A 7 -17.05 1.78 -18.61
N SER A 8 -15.92 2.08 -17.98
CA SER A 8 -15.70 3.40 -17.41
C SER A 8 -14.51 4.02 -18.09
N CYS A 9 -14.84 5.07 -18.81
CA CYS A 9 -13.98 6.10 -19.35
C CYS A 9 -12.83 6.42 -18.40
N CYS A 10 -11.66 6.68 -19.00
CA CYS A 10 -10.46 7.17 -18.36
C CYS A 10 -10.74 8.53 -17.70
N THR A 11 -11.20 8.51 -16.44
CA THR A 11 -11.23 9.69 -15.57
C THR A 11 -10.29 9.44 -14.42
N ALA A 12 -9.40 10.42 -14.20
CA ALA A 12 -8.34 10.39 -13.20
C ALA A 12 -8.81 9.80 -11.87
N ALA A 13 -7.97 8.91 -11.32
CA ALA A 13 -8.17 8.28 -10.02
C ALA A 13 -8.13 9.33 -8.90
N SER A 14 -9.28 9.87 -8.52
CA SER A 14 -9.40 10.73 -7.33
C SER A 14 -10.70 10.54 -6.55
N ASP A 15 -11.77 10.07 -7.18
CA ASP A 15 -13.09 10.17 -6.56
C ASP A 15 -13.56 8.83 -5.99
N LEU A 16 -13.56 8.77 -4.65
CA LEU A 16 -14.14 7.69 -3.86
C LEU A 16 -15.66 7.68 -4.05
N HIS A 17 -16.18 6.62 -4.65
CA HIS A 17 -17.62 6.47 -4.87
C HIS A 17 -18.17 5.18 -4.26
N PRO A 18 -19.40 5.22 -3.70
CA PRO A 18 -20.11 4.02 -3.33
C PRO A 18 -20.57 3.27 -4.58
N ALA A 19 -20.61 1.94 -4.52
CA ALA A 19 -21.04 1.12 -5.66
C ALA A 19 -22.55 1.29 -5.99
N THR A 20 -23.36 1.60 -4.98
CA THR A 20 -24.79 1.90 -5.07
C THR A 20 -25.16 2.98 -4.06
N SER A 21 -26.34 3.58 -4.19
CA SER A 21 -26.84 4.59 -3.24
C SER A 21 -26.97 4.10 -1.79
N VAL A 22 -27.00 2.79 -1.57
CA VAL A 22 -27.13 2.14 -0.25
C VAL A 22 -25.86 1.39 0.16
N SER A 23 -24.76 1.54 -0.59
CA SER A 23 -23.49 0.90 -0.25
C SER A 23 -22.86 1.59 0.95
N LEU A 24 -22.34 0.78 1.88
CA LEU A 24 -21.60 1.26 3.06
C LEU A 24 -20.18 1.71 2.72
N GLY A 25 -19.53 1.00 1.79
CA GLY A 25 -18.14 1.22 1.42
C GLY A 25 -17.99 2.05 0.15
N LEU A 26 -16.89 2.79 0.09
CA LEU A 26 -16.38 3.49 -1.08
C LEU A 26 -15.34 2.61 -1.76
N ASP A 27 -15.50 2.31 -3.05
CA ASP A 27 -14.60 1.39 -3.75
C ASP A 27 -13.17 1.98 -3.85
N LEU A 28 -12.16 1.15 -3.56
CA LEU A 28 -10.74 1.45 -3.74
C LEU A 28 -10.17 0.57 -4.85
N ALA A 29 -9.55 1.23 -5.83
CA ALA A 29 -8.92 0.60 -6.98
C ALA A 29 -7.40 0.69 -6.94
N ALA A 30 -6.72 -0.23 -7.63
CA ALA A 30 -5.29 -0.11 -7.86
C ALA A 30 -5.00 1.07 -8.80
N ALA A 31 -3.99 1.88 -8.49
CA ALA A 31 -3.57 2.99 -9.34
C ALA A 31 -2.67 2.55 -10.51
N ILE A 32 -2.07 1.36 -10.41
CA ILE A 32 -1.06 0.86 -11.34
C ILE A 32 -1.34 -0.58 -11.72
N ASP A 33 -0.85 -0.97 -12.89
CA ASP A 33 -0.70 -2.38 -13.25
C ASP A 33 0.38 -3.02 -12.37
N VAL A 34 0.09 -4.18 -11.81
CA VAL A 34 1.05 -4.94 -11.00
C VAL A 34 0.86 -6.44 -11.20
N THR A 35 1.97 -7.18 -11.29
CA THR A 35 1.95 -8.64 -11.25
C THR A 35 2.58 -9.09 -9.95
N ILE A 36 1.79 -9.74 -9.10
CA ILE A 36 2.21 -10.23 -7.80
C ILE A 36 2.80 -11.62 -7.98
N LEU A 37 4.05 -11.78 -7.59
CA LEU A 37 4.83 -13.03 -7.71
C LEU A 37 5.06 -13.72 -6.35
N THR A 38 4.54 -13.16 -5.26
CA THR A 38 4.77 -13.62 -3.89
C THR A 38 3.46 -13.76 -3.13
N THR A 39 3.44 -14.62 -2.13
CA THR A 39 2.34 -14.73 -1.15
C THR A 39 2.51 -13.75 0.01
N ALA A 40 3.65 -13.04 0.12
CA ALA A 40 3.87 -12.04 1.15
C ALA A 40 2.95 -10.81 0.96
N PRO A 41 2.55 -10.12 2.04
CA PRO A 41 1.77 -8.91 1.94
C PRO A 41 2.47 -7.79 1.16
N LEU A 42 1.71 -7.11 0.31
CA LEU A 42 2.15 -5.97 -0.51
C LEU A 42 1.20 -4.80 -0.34
N ALA A 43 1.74 -3.58 -0.39
CA ALA A 43 0.97 -2.36 -0.38
C ALA A 43 0.78 -1.84 -1.82
N ILE A 44 -0.45 -1.82 -2.30
CA ILE A 44 -0.81 -1.34 -3.64
C ILE A 44 -1.30 0.11 -3.55
N PRO A 45 -0.74 1.04 -4.35
CA PRO A 45 -1.19 2.43 -4.39
C PRO A 45 -2.61 2.53 -4.96
N THR A 46 -3.37 3.52 -4.49
CA THR A 46 -4.74 3.79 -4.97
C THR A 46 -4.89 5.11 -5.70
N GLY A 47 -3.89 6.01 -5.58
CA GLY A 47 -3.99 7.39 -6.05
C GLY A 47 -4.87 8.28 -5.16
N VAL A 48 -5.67 7.70 -4.26
CA VAL A 48 -6.53 8.42 -3.34
C VAL A 48 -5.73 8.91 -2.15
N HIS A 49 -5.83 10.19 -1.82
CA HIS A 49 -5.13 10.81 -0.71
C HIS A 49 -6.11 11.23 0.39
N GLY A 50 -5.70 11.05 1.65
CA GLY A 50 -6.41 11.59 2.79
C GLY A 50 -6.16 13.11 2.97
N PRO A 51 -6.87 13.76 3.91
CA PRO A 51 -7.82 13.17 4.86
C PRO A 51 -9.17 12.82 4.21
N LEU A 52 -9.85 11.80 4.75
CA LEU A 52 -11.19 11.43 4.30
C LEU A 52 -12.19 12.49 4.72
N ILE A 53 -12.77 13.21 3.75
CA ILE A 53 -13.79 14.23 3.98
C ILE A 53 -15.08 13.79 3.30
N ILE A 54 -16.15 13.62 4.08
CA ILE A 54 -17.49 13.27 3.59
C ILE A 54 -18.47 14.29 4.15
N GLN A 55 -19.23 14.94 3.27
CA GLN A 55 -20.20 15.98 3.64
C GLN A 55 -19.60 17.08 4.55
N GLY A 56 -18.35 17.45 4.29
CA GLY A 56 -17.62 18.48 5.07
C GLY A 56 -17.08 18.00 6.42
N GLN A 57 -17.25 16.74 6.79
CA GLN A 57 -16.72 16.16 8.02
C GLN A 57 -15.48 15.31 7.75
N ARG A 58 -14.44 15.47 8.57
CA ARG A 58 -13.29 14.57 8.58
C ARG A 58 -13.65 13.29 9.33
N LEU A 59 -13.41 12.16 8.69
CA LEU A 59 -13.71 10.83 9.21
C LEU A 59 -12.46 9.96 9.18
N GLY A 60 -12.45 8.91 9.99
CA GLY A 60 -11.57 7.78 9.78
C GLY A 60 -12.27 6.75 8.89
N GLY A 61 -11.70 5.58 8.78
CA GLY A 61 -12.36 4.48 8.10
C GLY A 61 -11.70 3.14 8.26
N LEU A 62 -12.42 2.11 7.85
CA LEU A 62 -11.96 0.73 7.81
C LEU A 62 -11.79 0.32 6.34
N ILE A 63 -10.58 -0.06 5.97
CA ILE A 63 -10.25 -0.60 4.65
C ILE A 63 -10.39 -2.12 4.73
N ILE A 64 -11.25 -2.70 3.88
CA ILE A 64 -11.50 -4.14 3.81
C ILE A 64 -11.60 -4.61 2.36
N GLY A 65 -11.34 -5.90 2.12
CA GLY A 65 -11.43 -6.48 0.79
C GLY A 65 -12.85 -6.53 0.24
N ARG A 66 -12.97 -6.44 -1.10
CA ARG A 66 -14.23 -6.76 -1.78
C ARG A 66 -14.39 -8.27 -1.83
N SER A 67 -15.61 -8.78 -1.65
CA SER A 67 -15.88 -10.22 -1.72
C SER A 67 -15.44 -10.83 -3.05
N SER A 68 -15.56 -10.09 -4.15
CA SER A 68 -15.08 -10.51 -5.47
C SER A 68 -13.57 -10.70 -5.52
N ALA A 69 -12.80 -9.89 -4.78
CA ALA A 69 -11.34 -10.04 -4.70
C ALA A 69 -10.96 -11.30 -3.93
N SER A 70 -11.62 -11.55 -2.78
CA SER A 70 -11.43 -12.76 -1.99
C SER A 70 -11.73 -14.04 -2.79
N LEU A 71 -12.76 -14.02 -3.64
CA LEU A 71 -13.09 -15.15 -4.53
C LEU A 71 -12.03 -15.42 -5.60
N MET A 72 -11.22 -14.42 -5.98
CA MET A 72 -10.08 -14.59 -6.89
C MET A 72 -8.81 -15.05 -6.16
N GLY A 73 -8.87 -15.29 -4.85
CA GLY A 73 -7.69 -15.63 -4.04
C GLY A 73 -6.84 -14.42 -3.65
N LEU A 74 -7.38 -13.20 -3.77
CA LEU A 74 -6.75 -11.97 -3.28
C LEU A 74 -7.38 -11.56 -1.95
N PHE A 75 -6.57 -11.49 -0.90
CA PHE A 75 -7.01 -11.13 0.45
C PHE A 75 -6.44 -9.78 0.83
N VAL A 76 -7.32 -8.79 0.96
CA VAL A 76 -6.97 -7.50 1.55
C VAL A 76 -6.89 -7.65 3.06
N LEU A 77 -5.75 -7.26 3.64
CA LEU A 77 -5.58 -7.21 5.09
C LEU A 77 -6.33 -5.98 5.61
N PRO A 78 -7.19 -6.11 6.65
CA PRO A 78 -7.92 -4.98 7.20
C PRO A 78 -6.97 -3.87 7.67
N GLY A 79 -7.33 -2.62 7.36
CA GLY A 79 -6.55 -1.44 7.74
C GLY A 79 -7.43 -0.36 8.36
N ILE A 80 -6.89 0.37 9.33
CA ILE A 80 -7.52 1.56 9.88
C ILE A 80 -6.95 2.80 9.19
N LEU A 81 -7.85 3.64 8.69
CA LEU A 81 -7.55 4.98 8.21
C LEU A 81 -7.88 5.96 9.33
N ASP A 82 -6.88 6.66 9.82
CA ASP A 82 -7.07 7.68 10.85
C ASP A 82 -7.60 9.00 10.27
N VAL A 83 -8.25 9.80 11.12
CA VAL A 83 -8.87 11.09 10.72
C VAL A 83 -7.84 12.11 10.22
N ASP A 84 -6.63 12.06 10.75
CA ASP A 84 -5.51 12.95 10.42
C ASP A 84 -4.59 12.40 9.34
N TYR A 85 -4.90 11.23 8.77
CA TYR A 85 -4.11 10.64 7.71
C TYR A 85 -4.12 11.52 6.45
N ASN A 86 -2.97 12.05 6.06
CA ASN A 86 -2.81 13.03 4.98
C ASN A 86 -1.96 12.52 3.80
N ARG A 87 -1.73 11.21 3.73
CA ARG A 87 -0.93 10.56 2.69
C ARG A 87 -1.83 9.76 1.76
N GLU A 88 -1.22 9.13 0.77
CA GLU A 88 -1.89 8.20 -0.12
C GLU A 88 -2.42 6.97 0.64
N ILE A 89 -3.71 6.66 0.46
CA ILE A 89 -4.33 5.44 0.96
C ILE A 89 -3.80 4.27 0.14
N LYS A 90 -3.26 3.25 0.81
CA LYS A 90 -2.75 2.03 0.16
C LYS A 90 -3.59 0.82 0.55
N ILE A 91 -3.78 -0.09 -0.40
CA ILE A 91 -4.43 -1.39 -0.15
C ILE A 91 -3.33 -2.38 0.23
N ILE A 92 -3.32 -2.85 1.46
CA ILE A 92 -2.45 -3.96 1.85
C ILE A 92 -3.15 -5.26 1.52
N LEU A 93 -2.51 -6.12 0.74
CA LEU A 93 -3.09 -7.38 0.30
C LEU A 93 -2.05 -8.48 0.18
N GLN A 94 -2.52 -9.72 0.18
CA GLN A 94 -1.77 -10.93 -0.17
C GLN A 94 -2.57 -11.76 -1.16
N VAL A 95 -1.90 -12.62 -1.93
CA VAL A 95 -2.55 -13.54 -2.87
C VAL A 95 -2.23 -14.98 -2.51
N SER A 96 -3.18 -15.90 -2.68
CA SER A 96 -2.97 -17.32 -2.36
C SER A 96 -2.13 -18.05 -3.40
N GLN A 97 -2.23 -17.67 -4.67
CA GLN A 97 -1.58 -18.35 -5.79
C GLN A 97 -0.98 -17.36 -6.78
N PRO A 98 0.29 -16.94 -6.57
CA PRO A 98 1.05 -16.22 -7.59
C PRO A 98 1.35 -17.10 -8.83
N PRO A 99 1.54 -16.52 -10.02
CA PRO A 99 1.45 -15.09 -10.33
C PRO A 99 0.00 -14.61 -10.42
N MET A 100 -0.29 -13.41 -9.90
CA MET A 100 -1.58 -12.74 -10.07
C MET A 100 -1.40 -11.36 -10.69
N LYS A 101 -2.04 -11.12 -11.84
CA LYS A 101 -2.09 -9.80 -12.49
C LYS A 101 -3.23 -8.98 -11.89
N ILE A 102 -2.93 -7.75 -11.53
CA ILE A 102 -3.88 -6.71 -11.15
C ILE A 102 -3.71 -5.58 -12.16
N GLU A 103 -4.82 -5.08 -12.68
CA GLU A 103 -4.82 -3.97 -13.63
C GLU A 103 -5.12 -2.65 -12.92
N ALA A 104 -4.55 -1.55 -13.43
CA ALA A 104 -4.90 -0.22 -13.00
C ALA A 104 -6.42 0.01 -13.14
N GLY A 105 -7.04 0.60 -12.13
CA GLY A 105 -8.48 0.78 -12.04
C GLY A 105 -9.26 -0.45 -11.54
N GLN A 106 -8.62 -1.61 -11.35
CA GLN A 106 -9.28 -2.77 -10.77
C GLN A 106 -9.63 -2.51 -9.30
N ARG A 107 -10.92 -2.59 -8.97
CA ARG A 107 -11.45 -2.37 -7.61
C ARG A 107 -11.20 -3.60 -6.73
N LEU A 108 -10.33 -3.47 -5.73
CA LEU A 108 -9.87 -4.58 -4.88
C LEU A 108 -10.39 -4.50 -3.44
N ALA A 109 -10.53 -3.28 -2.92
CA ALA A 109 -10.94 -3.02 -1.55
C ALA A 109 -12.09 -2.02 -1.52
N GLN A 110 -12.62 -1.79 -0.33
CA GLN A 110 -13.58 -0.74 -0.05
C GLN A 110 -13.22 -0.07 1.28
N LEU A 111 -13.38 1.24 1.33
CA LEU A 111 -13.22 2.06 2.52
C LEU A 111 -14.59 2.30 3.13
N VAL A 112 -14.81 1.81 4.36
CA VAL A 112 -16.03 2.07 5.14
C VAL A 112 -15.76 3.27 6.06
N PRO A 113 -16.39 4.43 5.84
CA PRO A 113 -16.19 5.60 6.68
C PRO A 113 -16.69 5.36 8.10
N LEU A 114 -15.92 5.78 9.11
CA LEU A 114 -16.26 5.61 10.53
C LEU A 114 -16.05 6.91 11.32
N PRO A 115 -16.93 7.23 12.28
CA PRO A 115 -16.73 8.37 13.18
C PRO A 115 -15.60 8.09 14.17
N GLN A 116 -14.88 9.14 14.58
CA GLN A 116 -13.84 9.04 15.61
C GLN A 116 -14.45 9.07 17.02
N LEU A 117 -14.97 7.93 17.46
CA LEU A 117 -15.57 7.82 18.79
C LEU A 117 -14.54 7.93 19.93
N ALA A 118 -13.26 7.70 19.66
CA ALA A 118 -12.17 7.84 20.63
C ALA A 118 -11.75 9.30 20.91
N LYS A 119 -12.26 10.28 20.15
CA LYS A 119 -11.88 11.70 20.29
C LYS A 119 -11.99 12.28 21.72
N PRO A 120 -12.99 11.89 22.56
CA PRO A 120 -13.09 12.39 23.93
C PRO A 120 -12.06 11.81 24.89
N LEU A 121 -11.35 10.74 24.49
CA LEU A 121 -10.36 10.08 25.33
C LEU A 121 -9.02 10.83 25.23
N ALA A 122 -8.33 11.00 26.35
CA ALA A 122 -6.99 11.58 26.35
C ALA A 122 -5.99 10.63 25.70
N PRO A 123 -5.13 11.10 24.78
CA PRO A 123 -4.09 10.26 24.18
C PRO A 123 -2.99 9.96 25.20
N GLU A 124 -2.42 8.75 25.17
CA GLU A 124 -1.27 8.38 26.00
C GLU A 124 0.02 9.12 25.60
N HIS A 125 0.15 9.48 24.31
CA HIS A 125 1.25 10.28 23.77
C HIS A 125 0.70 11.46 22.95
N PRO A 126 1.09 12.71 23.28
CA PRO A 126 0.54 13.92 22.64
C PRO A 126 1.17 14.27 21.27
N ASP A 127 2.22 13.56 20.85
CA ASP A 127 2.95 13.89 19.62
C ASP A 127 2.17 13.48 18.36
N SER A 128 2.24 14.32 17.32
CA SER A 128 1.64 14.03 16.02
C SER A 128 2.29 12.82 15.36
N ARG A 129 1.49 11.90 14.80
CA ARG A 129 2.00 10.72 14.07
C ARG A 129 2.85 11.17 12.87
N THR A 130 4.11 10.76 12.84
CA THR A 130 5.02 11.01 11.71
C THR A 130 5.10 9.82 10.73
N GLY A 131 4.59 8.65 11.13
CA GLY A 131 4.56 7.41 10.34
C GLY A 131 3.25 7.14 9.58
N GLY A 132 3.27 6.15 8.69
CA GLY A 132 2.06 5.59 8.04
C GLY A 132 1.65 4.25 8.67
N PHE A 133 0.45 3.76 8.34
CA PHE A 133 -0.08 2.46 8.79
C PHE A 133 -0.34 2.34 10.31
N GLY A 134 -0.74 3.43 10.96
CA GLY A 134 -1.20 3.40 12.36
C GLY A 134 -0.10 3.35 13.43
N SER A 135 1.17 3.58 13.09
CA SER A 135 2.24 3.65 14.08
C SER A 135 2.25 5.01 14.81
N THR A 136 2.12 4.97 16.13
CA THR A 136 2.35 6.11 17.05
C THR A 136 3.79 6.18 17.58
N GLY A 137 4.64 5.21 17.21
CA GLY A 137 6.06 5.13 17.58
C GLY A 137 6.69 3.86 17.00
N GLY A 138 7.98 3.93 16.63
CA GLY A 138 8.76 2.82 16.07
C GLY A 138 8.32 2.42 14.66
N VAL A 139 9.17 2.72 13.67
CA VAL A 139 8.92 2.43 12.26
C VAL A 139 8.68 0.93 12.07
N VAL A 140 7.46 0.51 11.69
CA VAL A 140 7.29 -0.79 11.01
C VAL A 140 7.83 -0.57 9.60
N MET A 141 9.12 -0.82 9.45
CA MET A 141 9.92 -0.49 8.28
C MET A 141 9.72 -1.58 7.22
N LEU A 142 8.60 -1.52 6.49
CA LEU A 142 8.40 -2.36 5.30
C LEU A 142 9.23 -1.87 4.09
N THR A 143 9.77 -0.65 4.19
CA THR A 143 10.79 -0.11 3.29
C THR A 143 11.82 0.63 4.15
N LEU A 144 13.05 0.13 4.18
CA LEU A 144 14.18 0.82 4.78
C LEU A 144 14.76 1.77 3.73
N ASP A 145 14.98 3.02 4.09
CA ASP A 145 15.82 3.91 3.30
C ASP A 145 17.23 3.30 3.24
N LEU A 146 17.69 2.99 2.01
CA LEU A 146 18.98 2.36 1.75
C LEU A 146 20.16 3.28 2.09
N SER A 147 19.94 4.58 2.26
CA SER A 147 20.97 5.59 2.56
C SER A 147 21.73 5.35 3.87
N THR A 148 21.14 4.58 4.81
CA THR A 148 21.69 4.35 6.15
C THR A 148 22.34 2.98 6.35
N ARG A 149 22.31 2.11 5.33
CA ARG A 149 22.85 0.75 5.38
C ARG A 149 24.39 0.76 5.27
N PRO A 150 25.09 -0.15 5.97
CA PRO A 150 26.54 -0.25 5.86
C PRO A 150 26.95 -0.58 4.42
N GLN A 151 27.87 0.21 3.87
CA GLN A 151 28.47 -0.02 2.56
C GLN A 151 29.96 -0.34 2.72
N ARG A 152 30.51 -1.11 1.79
CA ARG A 152 31.95 -1.42 1.74
C ARG A 152 32.45 -1.41 0.31
N ASP A 153 33.68 -0.95 0.14
CA ASP A 153 34.36 -1.05 -1.15
C ASP A 153 34.68 -2.51 -1.43
N ILE A 154 34.24 -2.99 -2.60
CA ILE A 154 34.47 -4.34 -3.10
C ILE A 154 35.31 -4.21 -4.36
N THR A 155 36.47 -4.88 -4.37
CA THR A 155 37.31 -4.98 -5.57
C THR A 155 36.99 -6.27 -6.30
N LEU A 156 36.39 -6.15 -7.49
CA LEU A 156 36.15 -7.28 -8.39
C LEU A 156 37.34 -7.39 -9.34
N THR A 157 37.94 -8.57 -9.42
CA THR A 157 39.06 -8.83 -10.34
C THR A 157 38.69 -9.94 -11.31
N CYS A 158 38.74 -9.66 -12.61
CA CYS A 158 38.49 -10.63 -13.66
C CYS A 158 39.47 -10.43 -14.82
N PHE A 159 40.07 -11.52 -15.30
CA PHE A 159 41.07 -11.50 -16.39
C PHE A 159 42.15 -10.41 -16.24
N GLY A 160 42.67 -10.21 -15.03
CA GLY A 160 43.73 -9.24 -14.75
C GLY A 160 43.28 -7.77 -14.67
N HIS A 161 42.00 -7.49 -14.84
CA HIS A 161 41.42 -6.16 -14.66
C HIS A 161 40.66 -6.11 -13.33
N SER A 162 40.86 -5.03 -12.58
CA SER A 162 40.17 -4.82 -11.31
C SER A 162 39.34 -3.54 -11.37
N ILE A 163 38.10 -3.64 -10.89
CA ILE A 163 37.23 -2.50 -10.64
C ILE A 163 36.84 -2.46 -9.17
N THR A 164 36.74 -1.26 -8.61
CA THR A 164 36.26 -1.06 -7.24
C THR A 164 34.87 -0.46 -7.30
N ILE A 165 33.94 -1.09 -6.61
CA ILE A 165 32.54 -0.66 -6.50
C ILE A 165 32.14 -0.55 -5.03
N LYS A 166 31.17 0.31 -4.71
CA LYS A 166 30.56 0.33 -3.38
C LYS A 166 29.43 -0.68 -3.30
N GLY A 167 29.64 -1.75 -2.55
CA GLY A 167 28.62 -2.76 -2.28
C GLY A 167 27.87 -2.49 -0.98
N LEU A 168 26.56 -2.73 -0.98
CA LEU A 168 25.76 -2.75 0.24
C LEU A 168 26.06 -4.05 1.02
N LEU A 169 26.34 -3.93 2.31
CA LEU A 169 26.49 -5.09 3.20
C LEU A 169 25.13 -5.48 3.77
N ASP A 170 24.61 -6.62 3.33
CA ASP A 170 23.44 -7.26 3.94
C ASP A 170 23.85 -8.59 4.56
N THR A 171 23.51 -8.85 5.82
CA THR A 171 23.97 -10.04 6.56
C THR A 171 23.08 -11.27 6.34
N GLY A 172 22.17 -11.25 5.36
CA GLY A 172 21.17 -12.30 5.18
C GLY A 172 20.77 -12.61 3.73
N ALA A 173 21.52 -12.14 2.73
CA ALA A 173 21.22 -12.39 1.32
C ALA A 173 22.27 -13.32 0.67
N ASP A 174 21.81 -14.37 -0.02
CA ASP A 174 22.64 -15.25 -0.85
C ASP A 174 22.93 -14.66 -2.25
N THR A 175 22.53 -13.41 -2.49
CA THR A 175 22.66 -12.75 -3.80
C THR A 175 23.01 -11.28 -3.61
N SER A 176 24.08 -10.83 -4.28
CA SER A 176 24.48 -9.43 -4.34
C SER A 176 24.16 -8.88 -5.73
N ILE A 177 23.50 -7.71 -5.79
CA ILE A 177 23.25 -6.99 -7.04
C ILE A 177 24.29 -5.87 -7.13
N ILE A 178 24.98 -5.79 -8.26
CA ILE A 178 26.01 -4.81 -8.56
C ILE A 178 25.52 -4.02 -9.77
N ASP A 179 25.44 -2.70 -9.63
CA ASP A 179 25.12 -1.78 -10.73
C ASP A 179 26.42 -1.11 -11.19
N PRO A 180 26.86 -1.31 -12.44
CA PRO A 180 27.94 -0.53 -13.00
C PRO A 180 27.41 0.83 -13.48
N GLU A 181 28.01 1.93 -13.02
CA GLU A 181 27.93 3.20 -13.76
C GLU A 181 28.54 3.06 -15.17
#